data_AF-A0A5J5F1H8-F1
#
_entry.id   AF-A0A5J5F1H8-F1
#
_cell.length_a   1.000
_cell.length_b   1.000
_cell.length_c   1.000
_cell.angle_alpha   90.00
_cell.angle_beta   90.00
_cell.angle_gamma   90.00
#
_symmetry.space_group_name_H-M   'P 1'
#
loop_
_entity.id
_entity.type
_entity.pdbx_description
1 polymer ?
#
loop_
_entity_poly.entity_id
_entity_poly.type
_entity_poly.pdbx_seq_one_letter_code
_entity_poly.pdbx_strand_id
1 'polypeptide(L)'
;MSTTSARLYTYTHTASPSLDPFVAASTSLLAQPPYKHLNNLCVGAFIFRGSPTSRQILLLRRAATEPSFPSLWEVPGGGCEATDLSVLDTVAREVQEETGLTVARIGEFLGFVEFEGRTGSRWGKANFVVEVVPGTESEVRVDPNEHGESGWFSEADCRSVEFTTELHRACVMQAFARVGGRVGGGGVVDGV
;
A
#
# COMPACT_ATOMS: atom_id res chain seq x y z
N MET A 1 29.22 -19.01 -14.38
CA MET A 1 28.15 -19.26 -13.40
C MET A 1 28.09 -18.05 -12.50
N SER A 2 27.20 -17.10 -12.81
CA SER A 2 27.09 -15.84 -12.06
C SER A 2 26.17 -16.07 -10.87
N THR A 3 26.72 -16.07 -9.66
CA THR A 3 25.97 -16.13 -8.41
C THR A 3 25.29 -14.79 -8.21
N THR A 4 23.97 -14.71 -8.43
CA THR A 4 23.16 -13.57 -8.01
C THR A 4 23.23 -13.48 -6.49
N SER A 5 23.98 -12.51 -5.98
CA SER A 5 23.94 -12.14 -4.57
C SER A 5 22.53 -11.62 -4.29
N ALA A 6 21.75 -12.36 -3.49
CA ALA A 6 20.49 -11.86 -2.96
C ALA A 6 20.82 -10.64 -2.09
N ARG A 7 20.54 -9.44 -2.60
CA ARG A 7 20.58 -8.23 -1.78
C ARG A 7 19.41 -8.33 -0.81
N LEU A 8 19.72 -8.61 0.45
CA LEU A 8 18.78 -8.38 1.54
C LEU A 8 18.68 -6.86 1.70
N TYR A 9 17.62 -6.25 1.15
CA TYR A 9 17.33 -4.85 1.40
C TYR A 9 16.65 -4.73 2.76
N THR A 10 17.27 -3.99 3.67
CA THR A 10 16.67 -3.63 4.96
C THR A 10 16.14 -2.21 4.89
N TYR A 11 14.81 -2.07 4.93
CA TYR A 11 14.15 -0.78 4.94
C TYR A 11 13.98 -0.30 6.38
N THR A 12 14.58 0.84 6.72
CA THR A 12 14.42 1.39 8.08
C THR A 12 13.08 2.12 8.17
N HIS A 13 12.12 1.49 8.83
CA HIS A 13 10.80 2.05 9.12
C HIS A 13 10.34 1.61 10.51
N THR A 14 9.41 2.36 11.08
CA THR A 14 8.67 1.91 12.27
C THR A 14 7.33 1.31 11.85
N ALA A 15 6.74 0.46 12.69
CA ALA A 15 5.41 -0.09 12.46
C ALA A 15 4.55 0.03 13.73
N SER A 16 3.24 0.17 13.56
CA SER A 16 2.30 0.03 14.68
C SER A 16 2.40 -1.38 15.28
N PRO A 17 2.43 -1.56 16.61
CA PRO A 17 2.43 -2.90 17.23
C PRO A 17 1.21 -3.76 16.84
N SER A 18 0.11 -3.14 16.42
CA SER A 18 -1.05 -3.85 15.88
C SER A 18 -0.76 -4.61 14.58
N LEU A 19 0.40 -4.38 13.95
CA LEU A 19 0.82 -5.03 12.72
C LEU A 19 1.75 -6.23 12.95
N ASP A 20 1.91 -6.70 14.19
CA ASP A 20 2.73 -7.89 14.51
C ASP A 20 2.48 -9.10 13.58
N PRO A 21 1.25 -9.42 13.13
CA PRO A 21 1.05 -10.52 12.18
C PRO A 21 1.74 -10.34 10.82
N PHE A 22 2.05 -9.10 10.43
CA PHE A 22 2.63 -8.73 9.13
C PHE A 22 4.16 -8.55 9.17
N VAL A 23 4.78 -8.64 10.35
CA VAL A 23 6.25 -8.60 10.50
C VAL A 23 6.93 -9.94 10.13
N ALA A 24 6.19 -10.86 9.53
CA ALA A 24 6.68 -12.14 9.03
C ALA A 24 6.65 -12.20 7.50
N ALA A 25 7.49 -13.05 6.93
CA ALA A 25 7.51 -13.32 5.49
C ALA A 25 6.12 -13.76 4.97
N SER A 26 5.80 -13.38 3.74
CA SER A 26 4.50 -13.69 3.10
C SER A 26 4.18 -15.19 3.10
N THR A 27 5.19 -16.04 2.88
CA THR A 27 5.06 -17.51 2.93
C THR A 27 4.58 -18.02 4.28
N SER A 28 4.99 -17.37 5.38
CA SER A 28 4.57 -17.74 6.73
C SER A 28 3.11 -17.39 6.99
N LEU A 29 2.64 -16.24 6.49
CA LEU A 29 1.22 -15.87 6.58
C LEU A 29 0.36 -16.81 5.74
N LEU A 30 0.77 -17.07 4.49
CA LEU A 30 0.05 -17.95 3.56
C LEU A 30 -0.04 -19.40 4.07
N ALA A 31 0.87 -19.83 4.94
CA ALA A 31 0.83 -21.17 5.54
C ALA A 31 -0.25 -21.33 6.64
N GLN A 32 -0.92 -20.26 7.06
CA GLN A 32 -1.81 -20.25 8.22
C GLN A 32 -3.23 -19.76 7.86
N PRO A 33 -4.29 -20.27 8.52
CA PRO A 33 -5.59 -19.61 8.51
C PRO A 33 -5.48 -18.17 9.06
N PRO A 34 -6.23 -17.19 8.51
CA PRO A 34 -7.25 -17.35 7.49
C PRO A 34 -6.73 -17.31 6.05
N TYR A 35 -5.41 -17.24 5.81
CA TYR A 35 -4.83 -16.94 4.49
C TYR A 35 -4.48 -18.17 3.64
N LYS A 36 -4.63 -19.39 4.17
CA LYS A 36 -4.25 -20.65 3.49
C LYS A 36 -4.90 -20.92 2.13
N HIS A 37 -5.98 -20.23 1.80
CA HIS A 37 -6.66 -20.37 0.49
C HIS A 37 -6.10 -19.43 -0.58
N LEU A 38 -5.20 -18.53 -0.21
CA LEU A 38 -4.50 -17.62 -1.10
C LEU A 38 -3.24 -18.29 -1.65
N ASN A 39 -2.90 -17.96 -2.89
CA ASN A 39 -1.64 -18.39 -3.51
C ASN A 39 -0.53 -17.36 -3.34
N ASN A 40 -0.90 -16.07 -3.36
CA ASN A 40 0.05 -14.96 -3.32
C ASN A 40 -0.47 -13.81 -2.44
N LEU A 41 0.45 -13.01 -1.93
CA LEU A 41 0.13 -11.75 -1.25
C LEU A 41 0.69 -10.58 -2.05
N CYS A 42 -0.03 -9.46 -2.01
CA CYS A 42 0.45 -8.16 -2.43
C CYS A 42 0.07 -7.12 -1.38
N VAL A 43 0.63 -5.92 -1.50
CA VAL A 43 0.39 -4.82 -0.57
C VAL A 43 -0.17 -3.59 -1.27
N GLY A 44 -0.85 -2.72 -0.52
CA GLY A 44 -1.25 -1.39 -0.97
C GLY A 44 -0.89 -0.34 0.07
N ALA A 45 -0.18 0.71 -0.35
CA ALA A 45 0.27 1.79 0.50
C ALA A 45 -0.63 3.03 0.35
N PHE A 46 -1.42 3.31 1.38
CA PHE A 46 -2.33 4.46 1.42
C PHE A 46 -1.59 5.63 2.06
N ILE A 47 -0.92 6.41 1.22
CA ILE A 47 -0.08 7.54 1.64
C ILE A 47 -0.89 8.82 1.54
N PHE A 48 -1.07 9.50 2.67
CA PHE A 48 -1.78 10.77 2.75
C PHE A 48 -0.84 11.93 3.05
N ARG A 49 -1.20 13.11 2.54
CA ARG A 49 -0.58 14.38 2.92
C ARG A 49 -1.63 15.44 3.25
N GLY A 50 -1.17 16.55 3.82
CA GLY A 50 -2.01 17.70 4.15
C GLY A 50 -2.75 17.56 5.48
N SER A 51 -3.57 18.56 5.80
CA SER A 51 -4.33 18.60 7.05
C SER A 51 -5.57 17.68 6.97
N PRO A 52 -6.25 17.40 8.10
CA PRO A 52 -7.51 16.65 8.09
C PRO A 52 -8.60 17.23 7.17
N THR A 53 -8.59 18.55 6.91
CA THR A 53 -9.61 19.22 6.07
C THR A 53 -9.19 19.42 4.62
N SER A 54 -7.92 19.22 4.29
CA SER A 54 -7.37 19.36 2.93
C SER A 54 -6.56 18.13 2.51
N ARG A 55 -6.93 16.97 3.05
CA ARG A 55 -6.17 15.74 2.88
C ARG A 55 -6.20 15.27 1.42
N GLN A 56 -5.04 14.82 0.95
CA GLN A 56 -4.90 14.20 -0.37
C GLN A 56 -4.20 12.84 -0.23
N ILE A 57 -4.51 11.91 -1.12
CA ILE A 57 -3.85 10.60 -1.24
C ILE A 57 -2.96 10.57 -2.48
N LEU A 58 -1.81 9.91 -2.39
CA LEU A 58 -0.96 9.63 -3.55
C LEU A 58 -1.57 8.51 -4.38
N LEU A 59 -1.76 8.76 -5.68
CA LEU A 59 -2.10 7.74 -6.67
C LEU A 59 -1.07 7.75 -7.79
N LEU A 60 -0.83 6.58 -8.37
CA LEU A 60 0.00 6.34 -9.54
C LEU A 60 -0.90 5.92 -10.70
N ARG A 61 -0.56 6.37 -11.91
CA ARG A 61 -1.26 5.97 -13.13
C ARG A 61 -0.42 4.93 -13.85
N ARG A 62 -0.95 3.72 -13.97
CA ARG A 62 -0.30 2.61 -14.67
C ARG A 62 0.07 3.02 -16.09
N ALA A 63 1.27 2.65 -16.54
CA ALA A 63 1.74 2.98 -17.88
C ALA A 63 0.77 2.45 -18.94
N ALA A 64 0.65 3.15 -20.07
CA ALA A 64 -0.23 2.72 -21.16
C ALA A 64 0.19 1.38 -21.78
N THR A 65 1.45 1.00 -21.59
CA THR A 65 2.05 -0.27 -22.02
C THR A 65 1.75 -1.43 -21.08
N GLU A 66 1.17 -1.18 -19.90
CA GLU A 66 0.91 -2.23 -18.93
C GLU A 66 -0.12 -3.23 -19.46
N PRO A 67 0.16 -4.55 -19.41
CA PRO A 67 -0.75 -5.57 -19.93
C PRO A 67 -2.06 -5.71 -19.13
N SER A 68 -2.13 -5.12 -17.94
CA SER A 68 -3.36 -5.09 -17.14
C SER A 68 -3.62 -3.68 -16.62
N PHE A 69 -4.88 -3.26 -16.75
CA PHE A 69 -5.36 -1.96 -16.30
C PHE A 69 -4.52 -0.76 -16.81
N PRO A 70 -4.16 -0.70 -18.11
CA PRO A 70 -3.32 0.38 -18.62
C PRO A 70 -4.01 1.73 -18.41
N SER A 71 -3.24 2.77 -18.08
CA SER A 71 -3.72 4.14 -17.88
C SER A 71 -4.74 4.35 -16.76
N LEU A 72 -4.95 3.35 -15.88
CA LEU A 72 -5.82 3.45 -14.71
C LEU A 72 -5.02 3.80 -13.45
N TRP A 73 -5.70 4.40 -12.47
CA TRP A 73 -5.10 4.88 -11.23
C TRP A 73 -5.15 3.84 -10.12
N GLU A 74 -4.11 3.83 -9.29
CA GLU A 74 -3.98 2.96 -8.12
C GLU A 74 -3.15 3.60 -7.01
N VAL A 75 -3.32 3.12 -5.78
CA VAL A 75 -2.33 3.37 -4.72
C VAL A 75 -1.04 2.59 -5.03
N PRO A 76 0.14 3.10 -4.62
CA PRO A 76 1.39 2.34 -4.73
C PRO A 76 1.30 0.95 -4.07
N GLY A 77 2.00 -0.02 -4.62
CA GLY A 77 2.13 -1.35 -4.06
C GLY A 77 2.15 -2.47 -5.10
N GLY A 78 2.78 -3.58 -4.72
CA GLY A 78 2.97 -4.74 -5.58
C GLY A 78 3.02 -6.05 -4.79
N GLY A 79 3.46 -7.10 -5.47
CA GLY A 79 3.50 -8.46 -4.93
C GLY A 79 4.59 -8.63 -3.87
N CYS A 80 4.32 -9.42 -2.83
CA CYS A 80 5.38 -9.85 -1.93
C CYS A 80 6.36 -10.77 -2.67
N GLU A 81 7.66 -10.50 -2.50
CA GLU A 81 8.73 -11.34 -3.05
C GLU A 81 9.25 -12.32 -1.99
N ALA A 82 9.87 -13.42 -2.45
CA ALA A 82 10.52 -14.38 -1.55
C ALA A 82 11.74 -13.81 -0.81
N THR A 83 12.28 -12.69 -1.32
CA THR A 83 13.40 -11.93 -0.76
C THR A 83 12.97 -10.90 0.29
N ASP A 84 11.68 -10.57 0.37
CA ASP A 84 11.15 -9.67 1.39
C ASP A 84 11.20 -10.35 2.76
N LEU A 85 11.82 -9.69 3.75
CA LEU A 85 11.92 -10.23 5.12
C LEU A 85 10.55 -10.30 5.80
N SER A 86 9.64 -9.38 5.47
CA SER A 86 8.27 -9.33 5.96
C SER A 86 7.32 -8.71 4.95
N VAL A 87 6.00 -8.86 5.18
CA VAL A 87 4.98 -8.15 4.38
C VAL A 87 5.12 -6.63 4.52
N LEU A 88 5.60 -6.15 5.67
CA LEU A 88 5.87 -4.72 5.87
C LEU A 88 7.09 -4.24 5.09
N ASP A 89 8.11 -5.08 4.91
CA ASP A 89 9.25 -4.78 4.04
C ASP A 89 8.81 -4.69 2.57
N THR A 90 7.85 -5.50 2.13
CA THR A 90 7.21 -5.34 0.80
C THR A 90 6.61 -3.94 0.67
N VAL A 91 5.89 -3.43 1.67
CA VAL A 91 5.34 -2.06 1.62
C VAL A 91 6.44 -1.02 1.43
N ALA A 92 7.54 -1.13 2.19
CA ALA A 92 8.63 -0.18 2.12
C ALA A 92 9.38 -0.24 0.78
N ARG A 93 9.60 -1.45 0.24
CA ARG A 93 10.20 -1.67 -1.07
C ARG A 93 9.37 -1.05 -2.17
N GLU A 94 8.09 -1.43 -2.27
CA GLU A 94 7.19 -0.98 -3.33
C GLU A 94 7.03 0.54 -3.32
N VAL A 95 6.87 1.15 -2.14
CA VAL A 95 6.82 2.61 -2.03
C VAL A 95 8.11 3.25 -2.53
N GLN A 96 9.28 2.70 -2.19
CA GLN A 96 10.54 3.25 -2.67
C GLN A 96 10.72 3.06 -4.18
N GLU A 97 10.44 1.88 -4.71
CA GLU A 97 10.62 1.53 -6.13
C GLU A 97 9.69 2.36 -7.02
N GLU A 98 8.39 2.43 -6.68
CA GLU A 98 7.39 3.06 -7.53
C GLU A 98 7.29 4.58 -7.36
N THR A 99 7.79 5.14 -6.24
CA THR A 99 7.60 6.56 -5.92
C THR A 99 8.87 7.30 -5.55
N GLY A 100 9.97 6.60 -5.27
CA GLY A 100 11.20 7.18 -4.71
C GLY A 100 11.06 7.64 -3.26
N LEU A 101 9.87 7.57 -2.64
CA LEU A 101 9.64 8.00 -1.27
C LEU A 101 10.20 6.96 -0.28
N THR A 102 10.65 7.45 0.88
CA THR A 102 11.08 6.57 1.97
C THR A 102 9.98 6.48 3.02
N VAL A 103 9.58 5.26 3.38
CA VAL A 103 8.60 5.00 4.44
C VAL A 103 9.21 5.34 5.80
N ALA A 104 8.55 6.21 6.56
CA ALA A 104 8.91 6.50 7.95
C ALA A 104 8.18 5.58 8.93
N ARG A 105 6.88 5.36 8.69
CA ARG A 105 6.03 4.54 9.54
C ARG A 105 4.91 3.84 8.77
N ILE A 106 4.71 2.56 9.05
CA ILE A 106 3.52 1.81 8.60
C ILE A 106 2.52 1.74 9.75
N GLY A 107 1.34 2.29 9.51
CA GLY A 107 0.35 2.58 10.53
C GLY A 107 -0.78 1.56 10.61
N GLU A 108 -1.98 1.99 10.20
CA GLU A 108 -3.20 1.20 10.34
C GLU A 108 -3.33 0.16 9.22
N PHE A 109 -3.74 -1.06 9.57
CA PHE A 109 -4.18 -2.07 8.60
C PHE A 109 -5.63 -1.82 8.21
N LEU A 110 -5.88 -1.58 6.91
CA LEU A 110 -7.18 -1.21 6.38
C LEU A 110 -8.05 -2.43 6.03
N GLY A 111 -7.43 -3.58 5.78
CA GLY A 111 -8.11 -4.82 5.44
C GLY A 111 -7.47 -5.55 4.25
N PHE A 112 -7.99 -6.74 3.98
CA PHE A 112 -7.65 -7.53 2.81
C PHE A 112 -8.65 -7.30 1.67
N VAL A 113 -8.15 -7.29 0.44
CA VAL A 113 -8.94 -7.46 -0.78
C VAL A 113 -8.47 -8.72 -1.50
N GLU A 114 -9.37 -9.65 -1.74
CA GLU A 114 -9.06 -10.86 -2.51
C GLU A 114 -9.46 -10.70 -3.97
N PHE A 115 -8.62 -11.20 -4.87
CA PHE A 115 -8.88 -11.19 -6.31
C PHE A 115 -8.18 -12.34 -7.02
N GLU A 116 -8.62 -12.64 -8.24
CA GLU A 116 -7.98 -13.63 -9.09
C GLU A 116 -6.96 -12.94 -10.01
N GLY A 117 -5.73 -13.45 -10.03
CA GLY A 117 -4.68 -13.00 -10.93
C GLY A 117 -4.86 -13.57 -12.34
N ARG A 118 -4.09 -13.07 -13.31
CA ARG A 118 -4.18 -13.46 -14.73
C ARG A 118 -4.05 -14.96 -15.01
N THR A 119 -3.37 -15.68 -14.13
CA THR A 119 -3.10 -17.12 -14.25
C THR A 119 -4.03 -17.98 -13.40
N GLY A 120 -5.13 -17.42 -12.88
CA GLY A 120 -6.08 -18.12 -11.99
C GLY A 120 -5.62 -18.24 -10.53
N SER A 121 -4.46 -17.67 -10.18
CA SER A 121 -3.97 -17.66 -8.80
C SER A 121 -4.82 -16.72 -7.94
N ARG A 122 -5.11 -17.10 -6.69
CA ARG A 122 -5.80 -16.25 -5.71
C ARG A 122 -4.82 -15.34 -5.00
N TRP A 123 -5.07 -14.04 -5.04
CA TRP A 123 -4.25 -13.01 -4.41
C TRP A 123 -5.00 -12.38 -3.24
N GLY A 124 -4.27 -12.07 -2.17
CA GLY A 124 -4.74 -11.19 -1.11
C GLY A 124 -3.92 -9.90 -1.07
N LYS A 125 -4.56 -8.75 -1.28
CA LYS A 125 -3.96 -7.43 -1.11
C LYS A 125 -4.14 -6.94 0.32
N ALA A 126 -3.07 -6.86 1.09
CA ALA A 126 -3.05 -6.25 2.41
C ALA A 126 -2.83 -4.74 2.29
N ASN A 127 -3.80 -3.95 2.75
CA ASN A 127 -3.77 -2.49 2.61
C ASN A 127 -3.37 -1.81 3.92
N PHE A 128 -2.44 -0.85 3.85
CA PHE A 128 -1.90 -0.16 5.02
C PHE A 128 -1.90 1.36 4.83
N VAL A 129 -2.17 2.10 5.89
CA VAL A 129 -1.86 3.54 5.96
C VAL A 129 -0.36 3.69 6.15
N VAL A 130 0.28 4.50 5.31
CA VAL A 130 1.73 4.69 5.29
C VAL A 130 2.06 6.16 5.46
N GLU A 131 2.99 6.44 6.37
CA GLU A 131 3.61 7.74 6.56
C GLU A 131 5.02 7.69 5.94
N VAL A 132 5.31 8.65 5.07
CA VAL A 132 6.64 8.81 4.46
C VAL A 132 7.47 9.82 5.26
N VAL A 133 8.77 9.86 5.00
CA VAL A 133 9.67 10.85 5.64
C VAL A 133 9.14 12.26 5.35
N PRO A 134 8.87 13.09 6.39
CA PRO A 134 8.30 14.42 6.21
C PRO A 134 9.15 15.30 5.28
N GLY A 135 8.50 16.01 4.37
CA GLY A 135 9.15 16.91 3.41
C GLY A 135 9.54 16.24 2.09
N THR A 136 9.35 14.92 1.95
CA THR A 136 9.63 14.19 0.70
C THR A 136 8.42 14.10 -0.22
N GLU A 137 7.23 14.54 0.20
CA GLU A 137 5.96 14.35 -0.53
C GLU A 137 5.92 15.06 -1.90
N SER A 138 6.78 16.06 -2.11
CA SER A 138 6.96 16.73 -3.41
C SER A 138 7.99 16.06 -4.32
N GLU A 139 8.66 15.01 -3.87
CA GLU A 139 9.77 14.35 -4.57
C GLU A 139 9.39 13.05 -5.28
N VAL A 140 8.08 12.78 -5.43
CA VAL A 140 7.57 11.57 -6.08
C VAL A 140 8.16 11.42 -7.48
N ARG A 141 8.78 10.27 -7.73
CA ARG A 141 9.33 9.86 -9.02
C ARG A 141 8.84 8.46 -9.35
N VAL A 142 8.18 8.33 -10.48
CA VAL A 142 7.68 7.05 -11.00
C VAL A 142 8.63 6.49 -12.07
N ASP A 143 8.72 5.17 -12.18
CA ASP A 143 9.33 4.53 -13.35
C ASP A 143 8.35 4.59 -14.52
N PRO A 144 8.67 5.28 -15.63
CA PRO A 144 7.78 5.40 -16.78
C PRO A 144 7.41 4.07 -17.46
N ASN A 145 8.16 2.99 -17.20
CA ASN A 145 7.83 1.66 -17.72
C ASN A 145 6.64 1.03 -16.99
N GLU A 146 6.44 1.35 -15.70
CA GLU A 146 5.39 0.78 -14.86
C GLU A 146 4.27 1.78 -14.60
N HIS A 147 4.61 3.05 -14.33
CA HIS A 147 3.68 4.14 -14.07
C HIS A 147 4.08 5.40 -14.83
N GLY A 148 3.18 5.91 -15.67
CA GLY A 148 3.46 7.08 -16.51
C GLY A 148 3.25 8.42 -15.79
N GLU A 149 2.41 8.44 -14.75
CA GLU A 149 2.04 9.65 -14.03
C GLU A 149 1.84 9.36 -12.54
N SER A 150 1.96 10.40 -11.71
CA SER A 150 1.58 10.37 -10.30
C SER A 150 0.86 11.65 -9.93
N GLY A 151 0.05 11.60 -8.88
CA GLY A 151 -0.69 12.77 -8.43
C GLY A 151 -1.21 12.63 -7.02
N TRP A 152 -1.50 13.78 -6.41
CA TRP A 152 -2.11 13.87 -5.10
C TRP A 152 -3.57 14.29 -5.26
N PHE A 153 -4.48 13.40 -4.87
CA PHE A 153 -5.90 13.52 -5.14
C PHE A 153 -6.66 13.77 -3.84
N SER A 154 -7.55 14.76 -3.83
CA SER A 154 -8.52 14.90 -2.75
C SER A 154 -9.54 13.75 -2.78
N GLU A 155 -10.32 13.62 -1.70
CA GLU A 155 -11.43 12.66 -1.67
C GLU A 155 -12.43 12.93 -2.82
N ALA A 156 -12.66 14.20 -3.17
CA ALA A 156 -13.55 14.57 -4.26
C ALA A 156 -12.97 14.17 -5.62
N ASP A 157 -11.67 14.38 -5.86
CA ASP A 157 -11.02 13.99 -7.11
C ASP A 157 -11.08 12.47 -7.31
N CYS A 158 -10.92 11.69 -6.22
CA CYS A 158 -11.00 10.24 -6.24
C CYS A 158 -12.37 9.70 -6.69
N ARG A 159 -13.44 10.51 -6.67
CA ARG A 159 -14.74 10.11 -7.21
C ARG A 159 -14.80 10.13 -8.74
N SER A 160 -13.86 10.83 -9.37
CA SER A 160 -13.89 11.11 -10.82
C SER A 160 -12.78 10.39 -11.60
N VAL A 161 -11.67 10.01 -10.97
CA VAL A 161 -10.58 9.27 -11.65
C VAL A 161 -10.98 7.83 -11.97
N GLU A 162 -10.40 7.22 -12.99
CA GLU A 162 -10.65 5.82 -13.32
C GLU A 162 -9.66 4.91 -12.57
N PHE A 163 -10.15 4.17 -11.58
CA PHE A 163 -9.33 3.22 -10.81
C PHE A 163 -9.19 1.89 -11.53
N THR A 164 -8.14 1.14 -11.18
CA THR A 164 -7.94 -0.24 -11.66
C THR A 164 -9.16 -1.12 -11.40
N THR A 165 -9.86 -0.93 -10.28
CA THR A 165 -11.18 -1.52 -10.04
C THR A 165 -12.05 -0.59 -9.19
N GLU A 166 -13.38 -0.77 -9.24
CA GLU A 166 -14.30 -0.06 -8.35
C GLU A 166 -14.15 -0.48 -6.88
N LEU A 167 -13.69 -1.71 -6.61
CA LEU A 167 -13.34 -2.13 -5.26
C LEU A 167 -12.12 -1.36 -4.73
N HIS A 168 -11.13 -1.10 -5.58
CA HIS A 168 -9.98 -0.26 -5.22
C HIS A 168 -10.41 1.17 -4.89
N ARG A 169 -11.28 1.77 -5.71
CA ARG A 169 -11.89 3.07 -5.40
C ARG A 169 -12.56 3.03 -4.03
N ALA A 170 -13.39 2.01 -3.77
CA ALA A 170 -14.09 1.88 -2.49
C ALA A 170 -13.11 1.80 -1.29
N CYS A 171 -11.99 1.08 -1.42
CA CYS A 171 -10.94 1.06 -0.39
C CYS A 171 -10.34 2.45 -0.14
N VAL A 172 -10.07 3.23 -1.21
CA VAL A 172 -9.58 4.62 -1.09
C VAL A 172 -10.61 5.50 -0.38
N MET A 173 -11.88 5.42 -0.75
CA MET A 173 -12.94 6.18 -0.08
C MET A 173 -13.08 5.79 1.40
N GLN A 174 -12.98 4.50 1.72
CA GLN A 174 -13.00 4.03 3.10
C GLN A 174 -11.80 4.54 3.90
N ALA A 175 -10.61 4.60 3.28
CA ALA A 175 -9.42 5.12 3.93
C ALA A 175 -9.56 6.60 4.29
N PHE A 176 -10.10 7.43 3.38
CA PHE A 176 -10.43 8.83 3.70
C PHE A 176 -11.34 8.96 4.93
N ALA A 177 -12.40 8.14 5.00
CA ALA A 177 -13.33 8.14 6.13
C ALA A 177 -12.65 7.75 7.46
N ARG A 178 -11.81 6.71 7.45
CA ARG A 178 -11.12 6.25 8.68
C ARG A 178 -10.07 7.23 9.18
N VAL A 179 -9.25 7.77 8.29
CA VAL A 179 -8.19 8.72 8.68
C VAL A 179 -8.80 10.09 9.00
N GLY A 180 -9.95 10.45 8.42
CA GLY A 180 -10.68 11.71 8.68
C GLY A 180 -11.39 11.77 10.04
N GLY A 181 -11.77 10.62 10.61
CA GLY A 181 -12.48 10.54 11.89
C GLY A 181 -11.64 10.83 13.15
N ARG A 182 -10.32 10.99 13.04
CA ARG A 182 -9.44 11.34 14.17
C ARG A 182 -9.32 12.86 14.33
N VAL A 183 -10.40 13.52 14.77
CA VAL A 183 -10.34 14.88 15.33
C VAL A 183 -10.54 14.78 16.84
N GLY A 184 -9.44 14.94 17.60
CA GLY A 184 -9.40 15.32 19.03
C GLY A 184 -10.28 14.58 20.04
N GLY A 185 -9.67 13.84 20.97
CA GLY A 185 -10.38 13.42 22.19
C GLY A 185 -9.62 12.41 23.04
N GLY A 186 -8.69 12.91 23.88
CA GLY A 186 -8.41 12.23 25.13
C GLY A 186 -9.70 12.21 25.96
N GLY A 187 -10.11 11.02 26.38
CA GLY A 187 -11.34 10.83 27.13
C GLY A 187 -11.41 9.41 27.64
N VAL A 188 -10.95 9.24 28.88
CA VAL A 188 -11.25 8.10 29.73
C VAL A 188 -12.76 7.82 29.69
N VAL A 189 -13.14 6.56 29.47
CA VAL A 189 -14.36 6.01 30.04
C VAL A 189 -14.01 4.68 30.70
N ASP A 190 -13.81 4.76 32.02
CA ASP A 190 -13.96 3.67 32.97
C ASP A 190 -15.42 3.19 33.00
N GLY A 191 -15.61 1.88 33.25
CA GLY A 191 -16.83 1.27 33.83
C GLY A 191 -18.10 1.33 32.97
N VAL A 192 -18.83 0.24 32.74
CA VAL A 192 -19.27 -0.84 33.64
C VAL A 192 -19.45 -2.11 32.83
#